data_AF-A0A225VER7-F1
#
_entry.id   AF-A0A225VER7-F1
#
_cell.length_a   1.000
_cell.length_b   1.000
_cell.length_c   1.000
_cell.angle_alpha   90.00
_cell.angle_beta   90.00
_cell.angle_gamma   90.00
#
_symmetry.space_group_name_H-M   'P 1'
#
loop_
_entity.id
_entity.type
_entity.pdbx_description
1 polymer ?
#
loop_
_entity_poly.entity_id
_entity_poly.type
_entity_poly.pdbx_seq_one_letter_code
_entity_poly.pdbx_strand_id
1 'polypeptide(L)'
;MKAWVQQLPDSVRRSWRQLSGRSTESPVERYLPLKQESRETPRTFLWRLNAATTKTNVDYHSASGCRRHVNQFLKNLRDRDLQLSLQERVYFTTDELEDVLKQVEEMEQGMRRKPANDVQFGRQKPQGTGPGAPARGGSGAYAAMAAPEIPEPQTPDSGDLRWEGEGDSGYRY
;
A
#
# COMPACT_ATOMS: atom_id res chain seq x y z
N MET A 1 -31.57 2.11 -25.57
CA MET A 1 -30.84 3.40 -25.69
C MET A 1 -31.85 4.51 -25.48
N LYS A 2 -31.66 5.39 -24.49
CA LYS A 2 -32.73 6.27 -23.97
C LYS A 2 -33.25 7.24 -25.05
N ALA A 3 -34.55 7.17 -25.37
CA ALA A 3 -35.19 7.86 -26.50
C ALA A 3 -35.12 9.40 -26.46
N TRP A 4 -34.83 10.00 -25.31
CA TRP A 4 -34.72 11.44 -25.15
C TRP A 4 -33.54 12.07 -25.90
N VAL A 5 -32.49 11.29 -26.22
CA VAL A 5 -31.31 11.81 -26.95
C VAL A 5 -31.64 12.16 -28.41
N GLN A 6 -32.72 11.59 -28.97
CA GLN A 6 -33.21 11.91 -30.32
C GLN A 6 -33.92 13.28 -30.38
N GLN A 7 -34.30 13.85 -29.23
CA GLN A 7 -35.03 15.12 -29.13
C GLN A 7 -34.11 16.34 -29.03
N LEU A 8 -32.79 16.12 -28.95
CA LEU A 8 -31.81 17.21 -28.86
C LEU A 8 -31.45 17.78 -30.24
N PRO A 9 -31.13 19.07 -30.35
CA PRO A 9 -30.61 19.67 -31.58
C PRO A 9 -29.36 18.93 -32.09
N ASP A 10 -29.16 18.88 -33.41
CA ASP A 10 -28.06 18.12 -34.03
C ASP A 10 -26.66 18.56 -33.60
N SER A 11 -26.48 19.83 -33.25
CA SER A 11 -25.22 20.35 -32.68
C SER A 11 -24.93 19.71 -31.33
N VAL A 12 -25.95 19.61 -30.47
CA VAL A 12 -25.86 19.00 -29.15
C VAL A 12 -25.68 17.49 -29.26
N ARG A 13 -26.38 16.82 -30.19
CA ARG A 13 -26.20 15.37 -30.45
C ARG A 13 -24.79 15.05 -30.95
N ARG A 14 -24.24 15.87 -31.84
CA ARG A 14 -22.87 15.71 -32.36
C ARG A 14 -21.83 15.98 -31.28
N SER A 15 -21.95 17.08 -30.55
CA SER A 15 -21.10 17.38 -29.39
C SER A 15 -21.19 16.27 -28.35
N TRP A 16 -22.38 15.75 -28.07
CA TRP A 16 -22.58 14.67 -27.12
C TRP A 16 -21.98 13.35 -27.62
N ARG A 17 -22.05 13.03 -28.91
CA ARG A 17 -21.36 11.86 -29.48
C ARG A 17 -19.83 12.00 -29.42
N GLN A 18 -19.33 13.21 -29.64
CA GLN A 18 -17.91 13.54 -29.57
C GLN A 18 -17.38 13.48 -28.12
N LEU A 19 -18.18 13.95 -27.15
CA LEU A 19 -17.87 13.89 -25.73
C LEU A 19 -18.13 12.51 -25.11
N SER A 20 -19.16 11.79 -25.58
CA SER A 20 -19.54 10.48 -25.05
C SER A 20 -18.63 9.35 -25.51
N GLY A 21 -17.62 9.64 -26.34
CA GLY A 21 -16.45 8.82 -26.60
C GLY A 21 -16.76 7.33 -26.48
N ARG A 22 -17.74 6.87 -27.29
CA ARG A 22 -18.17 5.48 -27.24
C ARG A 22 -17.04 4.70 -27.88
N SER A 23 -16.07 4.26 -27.08
CA SER A 23 -15.05 3.29 -27.51
C SER A 23 -15.75 2.22 -28.33
N THR A 24 -15.29 2.02 -29.56
CA THR A 24 -15.76 0.99 -30.50
C THR A 24 -15.46 -0.42 -30.00
N GLU A 25 -14.62 -0.54 -28.98
CA GLU A 25 -14.33 -1.79 -28.30
C GLU A 25 -15.54 -2.32 -27.52
N SER A 26 -15.76 -3.63 -27.67
CA SER A 26 -16.72 -4.40 -26.90
C SER A 26 -16.47 -4.19 -25.40
N PRO A 27 -17.52 -4.19 -24.54
CA PRO A 27 -17.34 -4.10 -23.11
C PRO A 27 -16.28 -5.10 -22.57
N VAL A 28 -16.32 -6.35 -23.05
CA VAL A 28 -15.37 -7.42 -22.67
C VAL A 28 -13.93 -7.09 -23.10
N GLU A 29 -13.76 -6.47 -24.27
CA GLU A 29 -12.45 -6.01 -24.76
C GLU A 29 -11.86 -4.91 -23.88
N ARG A 30 -12.66 -4.20 -23.08
CA ARG A 30 -12.11 -3.25 -22.10
C ARG A 30 -11.71 -3.91 -20.79
N TYR A 31 -12.48 -4.88 -20.27
CA TYR A 31 -12.22 -5.43 -18.94
C TYR A 31 -10.95 -6.29 -18.87
N LEU A 32 -10.72 -7.15 -19.87
CA LEU A 32 -9.64 -8.15 -19.81
C LEU A 32 -8.22 -7.59 -20.02
N PRO A 33 -7.96 -6.61 -20.91
CA PRO A 33 -6.62 -6.03 -21.08
C PRO A 33 -6.35 -4.80 -20.20
N LEU A 34 -7.28 -4.43 -19.31
CA LEU A 34 -7.19 -3.20 -18.52
C LEU A 34 -5.96 -3.24 -17.60
N LYS A 35 -4.97 -2.38 -17.88
CA LYS A 35 -3.75 -2.19 -17.08
C LYS A 35 -3.79 -0.87 -16.34
N GLN A 36 -3.20 -0.79 -15.15
CA GLN A 36 -3.03 0.47 -14.44
C GLN A 36 -2.16 1.41 -15.29
N GLU A 37 -2.63 2.64 -15.48
CA GLU A 37 -1.91 3.66 -16.26
C GLU A 37 -0.76 4.27 -15.46
N SER A 38 0.20 4.91 -16.13
CA SER A 38 1.45 5.31 -15.45
C SER A 38 1.29 6.42 -14.41
N ARG A 39 0.24 7.24 -14.53
CA ARG A 39 -0.08 8.36 -13.63
C ARG A 39 -1.26 8.06 -12.72
N GLU A 40 -1.85 6.88 -12.86
CA GLU A 40 -3.04 6.47 -12.14
C GLU A 40 -2.66 5.87 -10.79
N THR A 41 -3.34 6.29 -9.73
CA THR A 41 -3.18 5.67 -8.42
C THR A 41 -3.85 4.29 -8.41
N PRO A 42 -3.43 3.36 -7.54
CA PRO A 42 -4.08 2.06 -7.40
C PRO A 42 -5.60 2.17 -7.22
N ARG A 43 -6.06 3.16 -6.45
CA ARG A 43 -7.48 3.37 -6.17
C ARG A 43 -8.25 3.91 -7.38
N THR A 44 -7.66 4.81 -8.15
CA THR A 44 -8.27 5.29 -9.41
C THR A 44 -8.34 4.18 -10.46
N PHE A 45 -7.34 3.29 -10.50
CA PHE A 45 -7.39 2.08 -11.33
C PHE A 45 -8.52 1.14 -10.93
N LEU A 46 -8.69 0.87 -9.62
CA LEU A 46 -9.80 0.04 -9.12
C LEU A 46 -11.15 0.61 -9.55
N TRP A 47 -11.35 1.93 -9.42
CA TRP A 47 -12.58 2.58 -9.85
C TRP A 47 -12.84 2.40 -11.36
N ARG A 48 -11.82 2.56 -12.20
CA ARG A 48 -11.93 2.35 -13.65
C ARG A 48 -12.22 0.89 -14.00
N LEU A 49 -11.64 -0.06 -13.26
CA LEU A 49 -11.87 -1.49 -13.41
C LEU A 49 -13.30 -1.88 -13.01
N ASN A 50 -13.82 -1.34 -11.90
CA ASN A 50 -15.21 -1.52 -11.45
C ASN A 50 -16.19 -0.92 -12.48
N ALA A 51 -15.89 0.25 -13.03
CA ALA A 51 -16.72 0.86 -14.07
C ALA A 51 -16.76 0.02 -15.36
N ALA A 52 -15.71 -0.76 -15.65
CA ALA A 52 -15.68 -1.68 -16.78
C ALA A 52 -16.59 -2.89 -16.53
N THR A 53 -16.61 -3.47 -15.33
CA THR A 53 -17.47 -4.62 -15.01
C THR A 53 -18.97 -4.30 -15.09
N THR A 54 -19.37 -3.10 -14.65
CA THR A 54 -20.75 -2.63 -14.81
C THR A 54 -21.14 -2.55 -16.29
N LYS A 55 -20.21 -2.18 -17.18
CA LYS A 55 -20.45 -2.11 -18.63
C LYS A 55 -20.47 -3.49 -19.29
N THR A 56 -19.76 -4.47 -18.74
CA THR A 56 -19.66 -5.84 -19.29
C THR A 56 -20.67 -6.82 -18.69
N ASN A 57 -21.48 -6.39 -17.72
CA ASN A 57 -22.35 -7.26 -16.93
C ASN A 57 -21.57 -8.40 -16.24
N VAL A 58 -20.35 -8.12 -15.78
CA VAL A 58 -19.58 -9.07 -14.96
C VAL A 58 -20.02 -8.87 -13.52
N ASP A 59 -20.67 -9.87 -12.94
CA ASP A 59 -20.98 -9.89 -11.52
C ASP A 59 -19.71 -10.14 -10.69
N TYR A 60 -19.34 -9.16 -9.89
CA TYR A 60 -18.25 -9.26 -8.92
C TYR A 60 -18.74 -9.22 -7.47
N HIS A 61 -20.06 -9.20 -7.23
CA HIS A 61 -20.63 -9.21 -5.88
C HIS A 61 -20.72 -10.63 -5.30
N SER A 62 -20.72 -11.65 -6.16
CA SER A 62 -20.53 -13.04 -5.72
C SER A 62 -19.09 -13.29 -5.25
N ALA A 63 -18.88 -14.20 -4.28
CA ALA A 63 -17.54 -14.50 -3.75
C ALA A 63 -16.53 -14.95 -4.84
N SER A 64 -16.98 -15.74 -5.82
CA SER A 64 -16.15 -16.18 -6.94
C SER A 64 -15.89 -15.06 -7.94
N GLY A 65 -16.89 -14.20 -8.18
CA GLY A 65 -16.77 -12.98 -8.99
C GLY A 65 -15.77 -11.98 -8.39
N CYS A 66 -15.92 -11.68 -7.10
CA CYS A 66 -15.03 -10.82 -6.32
C CYS A 66 -13.59 -11.32 -6.39
N ARG A 67 -13.34 -12.60 -6.09
CA ARG A 67 -11.99 -13.18 -6.16
C ARG A 67 -11.38 -13.07 -7.56
N ARG A 68 -12.16 -13.31 -8.61
CA ARG A 68 -11.69 -13.14 -10.00
C ARG A 68 -11.37 -11.67 -10.29
N HIS A 69 -12.20 -10.76 -9.78
CA HIS A 69 -12.05 -9.33 -10.00
C HIS A 69 -10.82 -8.75 -9.29
N VAL A 70 -10.62 -9.12 -8.02
CA VAL A 70 -9.40 -8.78 -7.25
C VAL A 70 -8.16 -9.34 -7.93
N ASN A 71 -8.19 -10.60 -8.38
CA ASN A 71 -7.07 -11.18 -9.13
C ASN A 71 -6.76 -10.41 -10.43
N GLN A 72 -7.80 -9.91 -11.12
CA GLN A 72 -7.63 -9.09 -12.31
C GLN A 72 -6.98 -7.74 -11.96
N PHE A 73 -7.38 -7.10 -10.86
CA PHE A 73 -6.75 -5.90 -10.35
C PHE A 73 -5.25 -6.13 -10.04
N LEU A 74 -4.94 -7.14 -9.23
CA LEU A 74 -3.57 -7.46 -8.81
C LEU A 74 -2.65 -7.79 -9.98
N LYS A 75 -3.13 -8.57 -10.96
CA LYS A 75 -2.36 -8.91 -12.17
C LYS A 75 -1.93 -7.69 -12.99
N ASN A 76 -2.73 -6.63 -12.92
CA ASN A 76 -2.60 -5.44 -13.74
C ASN A 76 -2.10 -4.21 -12.98
N LEU A 77 -1.73 -4.39 -11.70
CA LEU A 77 -1.08 -3.39 -10.89
C LEU A 77 0.35 -3.13 -11.38
N ARG A 78 0.78 -1.86 -11.35
CA ARG A 78 2.16 -1.49 -11.71
C ARG A 78 3.12 -1.64 -10.55
N ASP A 79 2.67 -1.31 -9.35
CA ASP A 79 3.44 -1.39 -8.12
C ASP A 79 3.53 -2.85 -7.67
N ARG A 80 4.74 -3.42 -7.70
CA ARG A 80 4.97 -4.83 -7.38
C ARG A 80 5.01 -5.08 -5.87
N ASP A 81 5.49 -4.13 -5.09
CA ASP A 81 5.56 -4.26 -3.64
C ASP A 81 4.17 -4.17 -3.02
N LEU A 82 3.34 -3.24 -3.53
CA LEU A 82 1.94 -3.16 -3.18
C LEU A 82 1.19 -4.41 -3.65
N GLN A 83 1.45 -4.91 -4.86
CA GLN A 83 0.82 -6.14 -5.35
C GLN A 83 1.07 -7.33 -4.41
N LEU A 84 2.33 -7.54 -3.99
CA LEU A 84 2.69 -8.62 -3.07
C LEU A 84 1.98 -8.45 -1.72
N SER A 85 2.00 -7.23 -1.18
CA SER A 85 1.35 -6.91 0.11
C SER A 85 -0.16 -7.16 0.09
N LEU A 86 -0.82 -6.91 -1.06
CA LEU A 86 -2.25 -7.18 -1.23
C LEU A 86 -2.51 -8.68 -1.46
N GLN A 87 -1.60 -9.43 -2.09
CA GLN A 87 -1.76 -10.87 -2.31
C GLN A 87 -1.74 -11.71 -1.02
N GLU A 88 -1.13 -11.19 0.05
CA GLU A 88 -1.10 -11.84 1.37
C GLU A 88 -2.46 -11.83 2.09
N ARG A 89 -3.41 -11.03 1.59
CA ARG A 89 -4.73 -10.86 2.20
C ARG A 89 -5.83 -11.42 1.31
N VAL A 90 -6.90 -11.89 1.95
CA VAL A 90 -8.13 -12.31 1.27
C VAL A 90 -9.13 -11.18 1.37
N TYR A 91 -9.77 -10.86 0.25
CA TYR A 91 -10.82 -9.84 0.14
C TYR A 91 -12.14 -10.52 -0.23
N PHE A 92 -13.18 -10.25 0.54
CA PHE A 92 -14.53 -10.75 0.29
C PHE A 92 -15.35 -9.75 -0.53
N THR A 93 -15.01 -8.47 -0.48
CA THR A 93 -15.65 -7.40 -1.27
C THR A 93 -14.63 -6.48 -1.91
N THR A 94 -15.07 -5.72 -2.92
CA THR A 94 -14.26 -4.66 -3.52
C THR A 94 -14.11 -3.45 -2.61
N ASP A 95 -15.05 -3.23 -1.69
CA ASP A 95 -15.01 -2.14 -0.73
C ASP A 95 -13.88 -2.36 0.30
N GLU A 96 -13.71 -3.60 0.78
CA GLU A 96 -12.57 -3.98 1.65
C GLU A 96 -11.22 -3.70 0.97
N LEU A 97 -11.11 -4.01 -0.33
CA LEU A 97 -9.90 -3.69 -1.10
C LEU A 97 -9.71 -2.18 -1.21
N GLU A 98 -10.78 -1.41 -1.49
CA GLU A 98 -10.71 0.04 -1.57
C GLU A 98 -10.24 0.67 -0.24
N ASP A 99 -10.75 0.20 0.89
CA ASP A 99 -10.37 0.68 2.22
C ASP A 99 -8.88 0.47 2.50
N VAL A 100 -8.33 -0.69 2.14
CA VAL A 100 -6.89 -0.96 2.25
C VAL A 100 -6.08 -0.03 1.35
N LEU A 101 -6.51 0.16 0.10
CA LEU A 101 -5.82 1.07 -0.83
C LEU A 101 -5.84 2.51 -0.31
N LYS A 102 -6.97 2.95 0.25
CA LYS A 102 -7.10 4.26 0.89
C LYS A 102 -6.13 4.41 2.05
N GLN A 103 -6.01 3.41 2.92
CA GLN A 103 -5.07 3.44 4.05
C GLN A 103 -3.61 3.53 3.58
N VAL A 104 -3.25 2.79 2.53
CA VAL A 104 -1.90 2.86 1.93
C VAL A 104 -1.63 4.26 1.38
N GLU A 105 -2.54 4.81 0.57
CA GLU A 105 -2.39 6.16 0.01
C GLU A 105 -2.31 7.24 1.11
N GLU A 106 -3.09 7.11 2.19
CA GLU A 106 -3.03 8.02 3.35
C GLU A 106 -1.70 7.93 4.10
N MET A 107 -1.17 6.71 4.29
CA MET A 107 0.13 6.47 4.94
C MET A 107 1.28 7.07 4.12
N GLU A 108 1.28 6.88 2.80
CA GLU A 108 2.27 7.47 1.90
C GLU A 108 2.24 9.00 1.92
N GLN A 109 1.04 9.59 1.92
CA GLN A 109 0.88 11.03 2.03
C GLN A 109 1.34 11.56 3.40
N GLY A 110 1.05 10.85 4.49
CA GLY A 110 1.51 11.21 5.83
C GLY A 110 3.03 11.18 5.95
N MET A 111 3.68 10.18 5.37
CA MET A 111 5.15 10.11 5.32
C MET A 111 5.77 11.23 4.47
N ARG A 112 5.13 11.59 3.35
CA ARG A 112 5.57 12.72 2.50
C ARG A 112 5.39 14.09 3.17
N ARG A 113 4.46 14.20 4.13
CA ARG A 113 4.14 15.43 4.87
C ARG A 113 4.99 15.64 6.13
N LYS A 114 5.99 14.82 6.43
CA LYS A 114 6.90 15.05 7.57
C LYS A 114 7.44 16.49 7.54
N PRO A 115 7.13 17.35 8.53
CA PRO A 115 7.76 18.66 8.62
C PRO A 115 9.23 18.44 9.00
N ALA A 116 10.14 18.89 8.14
CA ALA A 116 11.58 18.82 8.37
C ALA A 116 12.08 19.84 9.42
N ASN A 117 11.20 20.44 10.22
CA ASN A 117 11.57 21.41 11.24
C ASN A 117 10.68 21.21 12.45
N ASP A 118 11.25 20.72 13.56
CA ASP A 118 10.96 21.14 14.94
C ASP A 118 11.63 20.17 15.95
N VAL A 119 12.97 20.11 15.95
CA VAL A 119 13.72 19.78 17.17
C VAL A 119 14.98 20.65 17.21
N GLN A 120 14.78 21.94 17.46
CA GLN A 120 15.85 22.84 17.86
C GLN A 120 15.50 23.50 19.19
N PHE A 121 15.33 22.68 20.23
CA PHE A 121 15.35 23.16 21.61
C PHE A 121 16.56 22.58 22.32
N GLY A 122 17.52 23.47 22.63
CA GLY A 122 18.50 23.20 23.69
C GLY A 122 19.98 23.21 23.31
N ARG A 123 20.44 23.97 22.30
CA ARG A 123 21.86 24.30 22.20
C ARG A 123 22.20 25.43 23.20
N GLN A 124 22.30 25.10 24.49
CA GLN A 124 22.93 25.98 25.47
C GLN A 124 24.39 25.58 25.66
N LYS A 125 25.29 26.53 25.40
CA LYS A 125 26.76 26.44 25.60
C LYS A 125 27.10 26.22 27.09
N PRO A 126 28.14 25.45 27.43
CA PRO A 126 28.82 25.60 28.70
C PRO A 126 29.94 26.65 28.56
N GLN A 127 29.87 27.74 29.32
CA GLN A 127 31.03 28.60 29.60
C GLN A 127 30.93 29.09 31.04
N GLY A 128 31.98 28.85 31.82
CA GLY A 128 32.12 29.39 33.17
C GLY A 128 33.11 28.62 34.03
N THR A 129 34.41 28.78 33.77
CA THR A 129 35.50 28.42 34.69
C THR A 129 35.63 29.49 35.77
N GLY A 130 35.74 29.10 37.05
CA GLY A 130 36.18 29.96 38.15
C GLY A 130 36.34 29.18 39.47
N PRO A 131 37.44 29.37 40.26
CA PRO A 131 37.91 28.41 41.27
C PRO A 131 37.65 28.82 42.73
N GLY A 132 37.65 27.85 43.67
CA GLY A 132 37.79 28.12 45.10
C GLY A 132 37.23 27.03 46.04
N ALA A 133 38.10 26.24 46.65
CA ALA A 133 37.84 25.42 47.85
C ALA A 133 38.21 26.24 49.13
N PRO A 134 37.89 25.87 50.40
CA PRO A 134 37.70 24.49 50.89
C PRO A 134 36.70 24.22 52.07
N ALA A 135 36.55 22.91 52.35
CA ALA A 135 36.41 22.21 53.63
C ALA A 135 35.08 22.15 54.44
N ARG A 136 34.60 20.90 54.56
CA ARG A 136 34.37 20.09 55.80
C ARG A 136 32.93 19.92 56.33
N GLY A 137 32.56 18.63 56.45
CA GLY A 137 31.45 18.06 57.23
C GLY A 137 30.37 17.49 56.30
N GLY A 138 29.95 16.23 56.32
CA GLY A 138 30.07 15.14 57.28
C GLY A 138 28.72 14.40 57.27
N SER A 139 28.75 13.07 57.32
CA SER A 139 27.62 12.13 57.52
C SER A 139 26.76 11.72 56.32
N GLY A 140 26.59 10.40 56.19
CA GLY A 140 25.35 9.80 55.67
C GLY A 140 25.55 8.72 54.62
N ALA A 141 25.71 7.49 55.08
CA ALA A 141 25.80 6.26 54.30
C ALA A 141 24.50 5.93 53.52
N TYR A 142 24.62 5.34 52.33
CA TYR A 142 24.09 3.99 52.06
C TYR A 142 24.62 3.37 50.76
N ALA A 143 25.00 2.10 50.91
CA ALA A 143 24.91 0.98 49.96
C ALA A 143 25.49 1.11 48.54
N ALA A 144 26.64 0.47 48.36
CA ALA A 144 27.05 -0.11 47.08
C ALA A 144 26.01 -1.14 46.63
N MET A 145 25.39 -0.90 45.47
CA MET A 145 24.67 -1.93 44.73
C MET A 145 25.52 -2.31 43.52
N ALA A 146 25.92 -3.58 43.51
CA ALA A 146 26.68 -4.22 42.47
C ALA A 146 25.99 -4.06 41.10
N ALA A 147 26.80 -3.84 40.07
CA ALA A 147 26.38 -3.87 38.69
C ALA A 147 25.77 -5.26 38.36
N PRO A 148 24.60 -5.33 37.70
CA PRO A 148 24.17 -6.58 37.11
C PRO A 148 25.00 -6.84 35.84
N GLU A 149 25.80 -7.90 35.89
CA GLU A 149 26.44 -8.54 34.73
C GLU A 149 25.35 -8.85 33.69
N ILE A 150 25.48 -8.28 32.49
CA ILE A 150 24.59 -8.53 31.35
C ILE A 150 24.97 -9.91 30.79
N PRO A 151 24.06 -10.90 30.73
CA PRO A 151 24.35 -12.17 30.07
C PRO A 151 24.53 -11.94 28.57
N GLU A 152 25.64 -12.43 28.04
CA GLU A 152 25.96 -12.43 26.62
C GLU A 152 24.84 -13.10 25.80
N PRO A 153 24.36 -12.50 24.69
CA PRO A 153 23.32 -13.10 23.88
C PRO A 153 23.85 -14.34 23.17
N GLN A 154 23.38 -15.50 23.60
CA GLN A 154 23.60 -16.78 22.91
C GLN A 154 23.01 -16.68 21.50
N THR A 155 23.87 -16.76 20.49
CA THR A 155 23.46 -16.95 19.09
C THR A 155 22.80 -18.33 18.95
N PRO A 156 21.57 -18.43 18.43
CA PRO A 156 21.05 -19.74 18.07
C PRO A 156 21.88 -20.31 16.92
N ASP A 157 22.43 -21.49 17.21
CA ASP A 157 23.09 -22.43 16.31
C ASP A 157 22.40 -22.47 14.93
N SER A 158 23.08 -21.98 13.90
CA SER A 158 22.68 -22.19 12.51
C SER A 158 23.16 -23.57 12.07
N GLY A 159 22.49 -24.60 12.58
CA GLY A 159 22.63 -25.98 12.15
C GLY A 159 21.32 -26.45 11.52
N ASP A 160 21.41 -26.91 10.26
CA ASP A 160 20.41 -27.69 9.54
C ASP A 160 19.13 -26.98 9.03
N LEU A 161 19.31 -26.15 8.00
CA LEU A 161 18.35 -26.10 6.87
C LEU A 161 19.01 -26.69 5.63
N ARG A 162 19.21 -28.01 5.67
CA ARG A 162 19.54 -28.85 4.52
C ARG A 162 18.29 -29.00 3.65
N TRP A 163 18.11 -28.09 2.69
CA TRP A 163 17.16 -28.29 1.61
C TRP A 163 17.74 -29.34 0.67
N GLU A 164 17.39 -30.61 0.88
CA GLU A 164 17.53 -31.65 -0.15
C GLU A 164 16.59 -31.27 -1.29
N GLY A 165 17.16 -30.73 -2.36
CA GLY A 165 16.49 -30.61 -3.65
C GLY A 165 16.67 -31.91 -4.41
N GLU A 166 15.58 -32.63 -4.66
CA GLU A 166 15.46 -33.63 -5.73
C GLU A 166 13.96 -33.88 -5.94
N GLY A 167 13.41 -33.49 -7.10
CA GLY A 167 13.08 -34.42 -8.19
C GLY A 167 11.56 -34.67 -8.14
N ASP A 168 10.75 -34.36 -9.16
CA ASP A 168 10.73 -35.07 -10.43
C ASP A 168 9.99 -34.22 -11.48
N SER A 169 10.67 -33.96 -12.58
CA SER A 169 10.12 -33.34 -13.79
C SER A 169 9.71 -34.49 -14.73
N GLY A 170 8.43 -34.85 -14.69
CA GLY A 170 7.86 -35.94 -15.48
C GLY A 170 6.61 -35.54 -16.25
N TYR A 171 6.72 -34.63 -17.22
CA TYR A 171 5.72 -34.51 -18.29
C TYR A 171 6.39 -34.76 -19.64
N ARG A 172 6.15 -35.96 -20.19
CA ARG A 172 6.38 -36.28 -21.61
C ARG A 172 5.02 -36.48 -22.29
N TYR A 173 4.91 -35.76 -23.42
CA TYR A 173 4.10 -35.97 -24.64
C TYR A 173 2.70 -36.57 -24.54
#